data_AF-A0A926PZP6-F1
#
_entry.id   AF-A0A926PZP6-F1
#
_cell.length_a   1.000
_cell.length_b   1.000
_cell.length_c   1.000
_cell.angle_alpha   90.00
_cell.angle_beta   90.00
_cell.angle_gamma   90.00
#
_symmetry.space_group_name_H-M   'P 1'
#
loop_
_entity.id
_entity.type
_entity.pdbx_description
1 polymer ?
#
loop_
_entity_poly.entity_id
_entity_poly.type
_entity_poly.pdbx_seq_one_letter_code
_entity_poly.pdbx_strand_id
1 'polypeptide(L)'
;MRSEAAPSEGTPWAQGPGRPKDIPETAVVLNQRIIARESLDSSVPAALKLKKRIKRFALDNELDHLPMGDIVSVALDEWLTARGF
;
A
#
# COMPACT_ATOMS: atom_id res chain seq x y z
N MET A 1 0.52 -34.84 8.91
CA MET A 1 0.88 -34.14 7.65
C MET A 1 0.38 -32.71 7.77
N ARG A 2 1.28 -31.72 7.84
CA ARG A 2 0.96 -30.29 7.87
C ARG A 2 0.77 -29.88 6.41
N SER A 3 -0.43 -29.48 6.02
CA SER A 3 -0.70 -29.00 4.66
C SER A 3 0.08 -27.71 4.44
N GLU A 4 1.03 -27.79 3.51
CA GLU A 4 1.81 -26.66 3.01
C GLU A 4 0.87 -25.77 2.20
N ALA A 5 0.53 -24.59 2.74
CA ALA A 5 -0.21 -23.59 2.00
C ALA A 5 0.70 -23.08 0.88
N ALA A 6 0.34 -23.39 -0.37
CA ALA A 6 1.03 -22.91 -1.54
C ALA A 6 1.19 -21.38 -1.51
N PRO A 7 2.27 -20.81 -2.08
CA PRO A 7 2.41 -19.37 -2.22
C PRO A 7 1.19 -18.88 -3.00
N SER A 8 0.33 -18.10 -2.37
CA SER A 8 -0.81 -17.51 -3.06
C SER A 8 -0.22 -16.64 -4.17
N GLU A 9 -0.34 -17.09 -5.42
CA GLU A 9 -0.27 -16.22 -6.58
C GLU A 9 -1.30 -15.13 -6.32
N GLY A 10 -0.81 -13.98 -5.86
CA GLY A 10 -1.63 -12.90 -5.34
C GLY A 10 -2.63 -12.51 -6.41
N THR A 11 -3.91 -12.59 -6.07
CA THR A 11 -4.97 -11.96 -6.85
C THR A 11 -4.51 -10.54 -7.19
N PRO A 12 -4.62 -10.08 -8.45
CA PRO A 12 -4.21 -8.73 -8.83
C PRO A 12 -4.73 -7.72 -7.81
N TRP A 13 -3.85 -6.86 -7.32
CA TRP A 13 -4.04 -5.87 -6.23
C TRP A 13 -5.36 -5.08 -6.27
N ALA A 14 -5.97 -4.96 -7.45
CA ALA A 14 -7.26 -4.31 -7.66
C ALA A 14 -8.50 -5.17 -7.29
N GLN A 15 -8.38 -6.49 -7.01
CA GLN A 15 -9.53 -7.41 -7.02
C GLN A 15 -9.68 -8.33 -5.79
N GLY A 16 -9.46 -7.80 -4.58
CA GLY A 16 -9.73 -8.53 -3.32
C GLY A 16 -11.22 -8.55 -2.91
N PRO A 17 -11.71 -9.61 -2.23
CA PRO A 17 -13.12 -9.77 -1.82
C PRO A 17 -13.58 -8.82 -0.70
N GLY A 18 -12.66 -8.16 -0.01
CA GLY A 18 -12.95 -7.21 1.07
C GLY A 18 -13.17 -5.77 0.63
N ARG A 19 -13.08 -5.48 -0.68
CA ARG A 19 -13.09 -4.11 -1.20
C ARG A 19 -14.50 -3.49 -1.18
N PRO A 20 -14.71 -2.34 -0.51
CA PRO A 20 -15.98 -1.61 -0.58
C PRO A 20 -16.31 -1.17 -2.01
N LYS A 21 -17.55 -1.37 -2.45
CA LYS A 21 -17.98 -1.09 -3.84
C LYS A 21 -18.17 0.41 -4.14
N ASP A 22 -18.34 1.20 -3.10
CA ASP A 22 -18.61 2.64 -3.11
C ASP A 22 -17.35 3.48 -2.90
N ILE A 23 -16.21 2.85 -2.57
CA ILE A 23 -14.93 3.53 -2.36
C ILE A 23 -14.05 3.34 -3.60
N PRO A 24 -13.63 4.43 -4.28
CA PRO A 24 -12.74 4.35 -5.43
C PRO A 24 -11.35 3.85 -5.03
N GLU A 25 -10.62 3.29 -6.00
CA GLU A 25 -9.23 2.85 -5.77
C GLU A 25 -8.35 3.97 -5.26
N THR A 26 -7.62 3.72 -4.18
CA THR A 26 -6.69 4.69 -3.62
C THR A 26 -5.67 5.15 -4.68
N ALA A 27 -5.11 4.24 -5.48
CA ALA A 27 -4.19 4.60 -6.56
C ALA A 27 -4.83 5.50 -7.64
N VAL A 28 -6.09 5.25 -8.00
CA VAL A 28 -6.84 6.06 -8.99
C VAL A 28 -7.11 7.46 -8.44
N VAL A 29 -7.52 7.56 -7.17
CA VAL A 29 -7.78 8.86 -6.53
C VAL A 29 -6.50 9.67 -6.38
N LEU A 30 -5.38 9.03 -6.05
CA LEU A 30 -4.10 9.70 -5.86
C LEU A 30 -3.49 10.17 -7.18
N ASN A 31 -3.60 9.39 -8.25
CA ASN A 31 -3.15 9.78 -9.60
C ASN A 31 -3.86 11.03 -10.15
N GLN A 32 -5.03 11.39 -9.61
CA GLN A 32 -5.79 12.58 -10.02
C GLN A 32 -5.39 13.86 -9.26
N ARG A 33 -4.52 13.77 -8.25
CA ARG A 33 -4.16 14.90 -7.40
C ARG A 33 -2.82 15.52 -7.82
N ILE A 34 -2.79 16.85 -7.99
CA ILE A 34 -1.55 17.63 -8.08
C ILE A 34 -1.33 18.29 -6.72
N ILE A 35 -0.38 17.80 -5.92
CA ILE A 35 -0.08 18.37 -4.59
C ILE A 35 1.43 18.48 -4.40
N ALA A 36 1.91 19.68 -4.06
CA ALA A 36 3.22 19.85 -3.46
C ALA A 36 3.08 19.60 -1.95
N ARG A 37 3.47 18.43 -1.44
CA ARG A 37 3.43 18.14 -0.01
C ARG A 37 4.71 17.53 0.52
N GLU A 38 5.03 17.97 1.73
CA GLU A 38 6.26 17.71 2.47
C GLU A 38 6.40 16.24 2.86
N SER A 39 7.64 15.85 3.17
CA SER A 39 8.00 14.51 3.64
C SER A 39 7.11 14.05 4.79
N LEU A 40 6.72 12.78 4.80
CA LEU A 40 6.04 12.12 5.92
C LEU A 40 6.76 12.42 7.25
N ASP A 41 6.22 13.36 8.03
CA ASP A 41 6.76 13.71 9.35
C ASP A 41 6.25 12.69 10.37
N SER A 42 7.02 11.61 10.50
CA SER A 42 6.66 10.49 11.35
C SER A 42 7.71 10.39 12.46
N SER A 43 7.28 10.57 13.71
CA SER A 43 8.11 10.33 14.91
C SER A 43 8.28 8.82 15.15
N VAL A 44 8.76 8.11 14.14
CA VAL A 44 8.89 6.65 14.16
C VAL A 44 10.31 6.30 14.60
N PRO A 45 10.49 5.38 15.56
CA PRO A 45 11.81 4.94 15.99
C PRO A 45 12.67 4.48 14.80
N ALA A 46 13.88 5.04 14.69
CA ALA A 46 14.80 4.74 13.58
C ALA A 46 15.13 3.25 13.44
N ALA A 47 15.11 2.50 14.56
CA ALA A 47 15.30 1.05 14.59
C ALA A 47 14.31 0.29 13.70
N LEU A 48 13.09 0.80 13.51
CA LEU A 48 12.08 0.20 12.64
C LEU A 48 12.35 0.41 11.14
N LYS A 49 13.29 1.30 10.80
CA LYS A 49 13.72 1.62 9.43
C LYS A 49 12.54 1.87 8.48
N LEU A 50 11.47 2.50 8.99
CA LEU A 50 10.19 2.57 8.29
C LEU A 50 10.32 3.23 6.91
N LYS A 51 11.03 4.35 6.80
CA LYS A 51 11.30 5.03 5.52
C LYS A 51 11.97 4.11 4.49
N LYS A 52 12.89 3.24 4.93
CA LYS A 52 13.56 2.27 4.03
C LYS A 52 12.57 1.18 3.58
N ARG A 53 11.72 0.69 4.48
CA ARG A 53 10.71 -0.31 4.16
C ARG A 53 9.64 0.22 3.20
N ILE A 54 9.17 1.45 3.41
CA ILE A 54 8.22 2.09 2.48
C ILE A 54 8.85 2.27 1.10
N LYS A 55 10.11 2.74 1.02
CA LYS A 55 10.81 2.83 -0.28
C LYS A 55 10.96 1.47 -0.97
N ARG A 56 11.24 0.41 -0.20
CA ARG A 56 11.34 -0.95 -0.77
C ARG A 56 9.99 -1.43 -1.28
N PHE A 57 8.92 -1.25 -0.50
CA PHE A 57 7.56 -1.54 -0.94
C PHE A 57 7.21 -0.79 -2.22
N ALA A 58 7.56 0.50 -2.31
CA ALA A 58 7.31 1.29 -3.51
C ALA A 58 8.01 0.72 -4.75
N LEU A 59 9.28 0.33 -4.64
CA LEU A 59 10.02 -0.28 -5.75
C LEU A 59 9.44 -1.64 -6.15
N ASP A 60 9.07 -2.48 -5.17
CA ASP A 60 8.52 -3.81 -5.43
C ASP A 60 7.12 -3.75 -6.10
N ASN A 61 6.44 -2.60 -6.01
CA ASN A 61 5.09 -2.37 -6.54
C ASN A 61 5.03 -1.25 -7.61
N GLU A 62 6.16 -0.80 -8.14
CA GLU A 62 6.25 0.25 -9.17
C GLU A 62 5.62 1.61 -8.78
N LEU A 63 5.59 1.92 -7.48
CA LEU A 63 5.03 3.15 -6.90
C LEU A 63 6.11 4.21 -6.57
N ASP A 64 7.35 4.02 -7.00
CA ASP A 64 8.48 4.91 -6.65
C ASP A 64 8.38 6.32 -7.23
N HIS A 65 7.50 6.51 -8.22
CA HIS A 65 7.11 7.80 -8.77
C HIS A 65 6.11 8.58 -7.88
N LEU A 66 5.46 7.92 -6.92
CA LEU A 66 4.48 8.53 -6.01
C LEU A 66 5.16 9.15 -4.79
N PRO A 67 4.58 10.21 -4.20
CA PRO A 67 5.07 10.75 -2.94
C PRO A 67 4.86 9.76 -1.79
N MET A 68 5.70 9.85 -0.75
CA MET A 68 5.72 8.89 0.38
C MET A 68 4.35 8.70 1.06
N GLY A 69 3.57 9.77 1.21
CA GLY A 69 2.23 9.70 1.81
C GLY A 69 1.23 8.89 0.97
N ASP A 70 1.37 8.94 -0.36
CA ASP A 70 0.52 8.21 -1.31
C ASP A 70 0.86 6.73 -1.29
N ILE A 71 2.16 6.40 -1.24
CA ILE A 71 2.63 5.02 -1.06
C ILE A 71 2.05 4.42 0.23
N VAL A 72 2.08 5.17 1.35
CA VAL A 72 1.51 4.70 2.63
C VAL A 72 -0.01 4.50 2.53
N SER A 73 -0.70 5.38 1.83
CA SER A 73 -2.15 5.29 1.65
C SER A 73 -2.53 4.04 0.85
N VAL A 74 -1.82 3.76 -0.25
CA VAL A 74 -2.01 2.52 -1.04
C VAL A 74 -1.74 1.28 -0.20
N ALA A 75 -0.63 1.24 0.52
CA ALA A 75 -0.28 0.09 1.36
C ALA A 75 -1.29 -0.16 2.50
N LEU A 76 -1.87 0.91 3.08
CA LEU A 76 -2.86 0.80 4.14
C LEU A 76 -4.21 0.31 3.59
N ASP A 77 -4.66 0.84 2.46
CA ASP A 77 -5.89 0.43 1.78
C ASP A 77 -5.85 -1.07 1.43
N GLU A 78 -4.72 -1.55 0.94
CA GLU A 78 -4.48 -2.97 0.67
C GLU A 78 -4.59 -3.82 1.95
N TRP A 79 -3.95 -3.38 3.03
CA TRP A 79 -3.99 -4.08 4.30
C TRP A 79 -5.40 -4.15 4.91
N LEU A 80 -6.21 -3.09 4.74
CA LEU A 80 -7.60 -3.02 5.17
C LEU A 80 -8.48 -3.95 4.32
N THR A 81 -8.36 -3.85 2.99
CA THR A 81 -9.09 -4.69 2.03
C THR A 81 -8.83 -6.18 2.27
N ALA A 82 -7.56 -6.56 2.50
CA ALA A 82 -7.18 -7.95 2.80
C ALA A 82 -7.82 -8.49 4.10
N ARG A 83 -8.27 -7.59 4.99
CA ARG A 83 -8.94 -7.91 6.25
C ARG A 83 -10.46 -7.76 6.19
N GLY A 84 -11.01 -7.36 5.05
CA GLY A 84 -12.45 -7.17 4.86
C GLY A 84 -12.99 -5.87 5.44
N PHE A 85 -12.15 -4.83 5.56
CA PHE A 85 -12.54 -3.47 5.92
C PHE A 85 -12.67 -2.58 4.69
#